data_AF-A0AAD7GPK6-F1
#
_entry.id   AF-A0AAD7GPK6-F1
#
_cell.length_a   1.000
_cell.length_b   1.000
_cell.length_c   1.000
_cell.angle_alpha   90.00
_cell.angle_beta   90.00
_cell.angle_gamma   90.00
#
_symmetry.space_group_name_H-M   'P 1'
#
loop_
_entity.id
_entity.type
_entity.pdbx_description
1 polymer ?
#
loop_
_entity_poly.entity_id
_entity_poly.type
_entity_poly.pdbx_seq_one_letter_code
_entity_poly.pdbx_strand_id
1 'polypeptide(L)'
;MAESQDDTGSMGEVSDDGRTTINANNSPATADSAWTSRRGKARCDSCRLRNLKCDRILPTCNQCRWTPVTDCTYTPLPTPAHRGVPRCDRCRESNLKCDRAAPVCQYCREGNITDCRYTPKKRARPPLDSGGSAQPTSRVPYSTQAHTASFMFTNISGPVETHPTYNRPFVNESAPSSSRSESASSHHRTIELDRSAPSYPRKASFSEGPPLALLPAPAPPAPYPAHQPFISHSFPEPIRNLQLKPWSHPSFIPLPDPIPRRLGNLLSAEMPSRESFDKALEDFLANLMPDLRETACLPPEAYATLANCLSKGNITRLSTRIRSWATCHRLCSGSDKLNLILAPRDSVFQITQDEEQRMIREYRGSLDGPSRSAPSPSQKSDKDSAATSEAPVFERLPVQPQIYDCLAYAHRGHASSVAVLMEIRRLGIASITWPMAEIFIKLCPLCIKAGSGVATKNSAAGMGVVSR
;
A
#
# COMPACT_ATOMS: atom_id res chain seq x y z
N MET A 1 40.97 -61.75 -5.63
CA MET A 1 41.67 -60.95 -6.66
C MET A 1 41.55 -59.50 -6.22
N ALA A 2 42.55 -59.03 -5.48
CA ALA A 2 43.56 -58.02 -5.87
C ALA A 2 43.12 -56.63 -5.32
N GLU A 3 43.64 -56.21 -4.15
CA GLU A 3 44.83 -55.33 -3.97
C GLU A 3 44.51 -53.86 -4.35
N SER A 4 44.44 -52.94 -3.36
CA SER A 4 45.46 -51.98 -2.89
C SER A 4 45.13 -50.57 -3.45
N GLN A 5 45.27 -49.44 -2.74
CA GLN A 5 46.53 -48.79 -2.38
C GLN A 5 46.32 -47.65 -1.36
N ASP A 6 47.21 -47.59 -0.37
CA ASP A 6 47.52 -46.44 0.48
C ASP A 6 48.28 -45.36 -0.31
N ASP A 7 48.13 -44.10 0.07
CA ASP A 7 49.15 -43.07 -0.17
C ASP A 7 49.27 -42.13 1.04
N THR A 8 50.49 -42.09 1.57
CA THR A 8 50.99 -41.30 2.70
C THR A 8 52.02 -40.28 2.22
N GLY A 9 52.04 -39.10 2.83
CA GLY A 9 53.13 -38.10 2.74
C GLY A 9 52.59 -36.70 2.41
N SER A 10 53.05 -35.59 2.99
CA SER A 10 54.30 -35.29 3.67
C SER A 10 54.15 -34.01 4.49
N MET A 11 54.89 -33.94 5.60
CA MET A 11 55.05 -32.78 6.49
C MET A 11 55.65 -31.54 5.81
N GLY A 12 55.37 -30.39 6.42
CA GLY A 12 56.07 -29.12 6.20
C GLY A 12 55.61 -28.05 7.20
N GLU A 13 55.98 -28.19 8.47
CA GLU A 13 55.98 -27.09 9.46
C GLU A 13 57.09 -26.08 9.13
N VAL A 14 56.77 -24.78 9.16
CA VAL A 14 57.71 -23.71 9.53
C VAL A 14 56.97 -22.72 10.43
N SER A 15 57.23 -22.83 11.74
CA SER A 15 57.06 -21.77 12.73
C SER A 15 58.22 -20.77 12.61
N ASP A 16 57.94 -19.48 12.73
CA ASP A 16 58.79 -18.60 13.56
C ASP A 16 57.97 -17.44 14.14
N ASP A 17 58.23 -17.19 15.42
CA ASP A 17 57.53 -16.35 16.37
C ASP A 17 58.05 -14.90 16.35
N GLY A 18 57.13 -13.94 16.28
CA GLY A 18 57.40 -12.50 16.40
C GLY A 18 56.55 -11.85 17.48
N ARG A 19 56.71 -12.31 18.72
CA ARG A 19 56.01 -11.87 19.93
C ARG A 19 56.29 -10.38 20.25
N THR A 20 55.26 -9.53 20.25
CA THR A 20 55.25 -8.32 21.10
C THR A 20 53.87 -8.09 21.71
N THR A 21 53.80 -8.25 23.02
CA THR A 21 52.65 -7.93 23.87
C THR A 21 52.73 -6.46 24.26
N ILE A 22 51.75 -5.64 23.88
CA ILE A 22 51.44 -4.40 24.60
C ILE A 22 49.92 -4.30 24.78
N ASN A 23 49.58 -4.07 26.03
CA ASN A 23 48.28 -3.98 26.65
C ASN A 23 47.57 -2.65 26.33
N ALA A 24 46.25 -2.69 26.35
CA ALA A 24 45.30 -1.64 26.76
C ALA A 24 45.20 -0.31 25.98
N ASN A 25 43.95 -0.02 25.61
CA ASN A 25 43.33 1.31 25.48
C ASN A 25 43.92 2.28 24.45
N ASN A 26 43.26 2.35 23.29
CA ASN A 26 42.76 3.62 22.71
C ASN A 26 41.97 3.34 21.43
N SER A 27 40.64 3.42 21.51
CA SER A 27 39.80 3.58 20.32
C SER A 27 40.06 4.96 19.72
N PRO A 28 40.25 5.11 18.39
CA PRO A 28 40.23 6.43 17.78
C PRO A 28 38.81 6.98 17.89
N ALA A 29 38.68 8.08 18.63
CA ALA A 29 37.47 8.87 18.72
C ALA A 29 37.02 9.28 17.31
N THR A 30 36.01 8.57 16.78
CA THR A 30 35.17 9.12 15.72
C THR A 30 34.48 10.34 16.31
N ALA A 31 34.89 11.51 15.82
CA ALA A 31 34.27 12.79 16.12
C ALA A 31 32.79 12.72 15.71
N ASP A 32 31.94 12.42 16.68
CA ASP A 32 30.50 12.60 16.58
C ASP A 32 30.23 14.09 16.40
N SER A 33 30.09 14.48 15.14
CA SER A 33 29.46 15.74 14.75
C SER A 33 28.01 15.70 15.22
N ALA A 34 27.79 16.10 16.46
CA ALA A 34 26.50 16.39 17.05
C ALA A 34 25.88 17.62 16.36
N TRP A 35 25.48 17.45 15.10
CA TRP A 35 24.62 18.35 14.36
C TRP A 35 23.17 17.85 14.46
N THR A 36 22.66 17.76 15.67
CA THR A 36 21.23 17.55 15.94
C THR A 36 20.47 18.88 15.84
N SER A 37 20.54 19.50 14.66
CA SER A 37 19.52 20.47 14.24
C SER A 37 18.27 19.68 13.86
N ARG A 38 17.16 19.91 14.57
CA ARG A 38 15.82 19.32 14.30
C ARG A 38 15.20 19.78 12.97
N ARG A 39 16.01 20.13 11.97
CA ARG A 39 15.56 20.64 10.68
C ARG A 39 16.26 19.90 9.54
N GLY A 40 15.66 18.78 9.16
CA GLY A 40 15.96 18.01 7.95
C GLY A 40 17.13 17.03 8.11
N LYS A 41 16.83 15.74 8.25
CA LYS A 41 17.84 14.67 8.08
C LYS A 41 18.51 14.85 6.72
N ALA A 42 19.85 14.85 6.68
CA ALA A 42 20.59 14.95 5.44
C ALA A 42 20.23 13.79 4.51
N ARG A 43 19.98 14.09 3.23
CA ARG A 43 19.67 13.10 2.19
C ARG A 43 20.95 12.73 1.45
N CYS A 44 21.10 11.45 1.06
CA CYS A 44 22.18 11.04 0.15
C CYS A 44 22.02 11.73 -1.22
N ASP A 45 23.07 11.74 -2.04
CA ASP A 45 23.09 12.46 -3.32
C ASP A 45 22.00 11.96 -4.28
N SER A 46 21.78 10.65 -4.36
CA SER A 46 20.73 10.05 -5.21
C SER A 46 19.32 10.43 -4.75
N CYS A 47 19.04 10.38 -3.44
CA CYS A 47 17.76 10.85 -2.89
C CYS A 47 17.58 12.37 -3.03
N ARG A 48 18.66 13.15 -2.98
CA ARG A 48 18.63 14.59 -3.18
C ARG A 48 18.28 14.94 -4.62
N LEU A 49 18.94 14.32 -5.59
CA LEU A 49 18.69 14.52 -7.04
C LEU A 49 17.25 14.16 -7.43
N ARG A 50 16.71 13.10 -6.84
CA ARG A 50 15.34 12.61 -7.13
C ARG A 50 14.27 13.20 -6.20
N ASN A 51 14.64 14.13 -5.33
CA ASN A 51 13.77 14.72 -4.31
C ASN A 51 13.03 13.69 -3.43
N LEU A 52 13.65 12.54 -3.15
CA LEU A 52 13.09 11.46 -2.31
C LEU A 52 13.41 11.70 -0.82
N LYS A 53 12.58 11.14 0.07
CA LYS A 53 12.88 11.10 1.50
C LYS A 53 13.99 10.08 1.74
N CYS A 54 15.10 10.51 2.32
CA CYS A 54 16.19 9.63 2.72
C CYS A 54 16.04 9.27 4.19
N ASP A 55 16.02 7.98 4.50
CA ASP A 55 15.83 7.44 5.83
C ASP A 55 17.13 7.14 6.58
N ARG A 56 18.28 7.45 5.97
CA ARG A 56 19.64 7.43 6.51
C ARG A 56 19.89 6.25 7.46
N ILE A 57 20.09 5.08 6.86
CA ILE A 57 20.76 3.94 7.48
C ILE A 57 22.10 3.83 6.74
N LEU A 58 23.22 4.07 7.42
CA LEU A 58 24.54 3.84 6.81
C LEU A 58 24.79 2.32 6.80
N PRO A 59 25.38 1.74 5.74
CA PRO A 59 26.03 2.39 4.60
C PRO A 59 25.12 2.79 3.42
N THR A 60 23.88 2.29 3.34
CA THR A 60 22.97 2.50 2.19
C THR A 60 21.53 2.76 2.66
N CYS A 61 20.91 3.88 2.25
CA CYS A 61 19.51 4.15 2.63
C CYS A 61 18.52 3.21 1.93
N ASN A 62 17.32 2.99 2.49
CA ASN A 62 16.39 2.00 1.93
C ASN A 62 15.94 2.39 0.52
N GLN A 63 15.85 3.68 0.20
CA GLN A 63 15.50 4.12 -1.15
C GLN A 63 16.57 3.73 -2.19
N CYS A 64 17.85 3.83 -1.82
CA CYS A 64 18.94 3.44 -2.71
C CYS A 64 19.15 1.93 -2.73
N ARG A 65 18.82 1.21 -1.64
CA ARG A 65 18.96 -0.26 -1.55
C ARG A 65 18.20 -1.01 -2.64
N TRP A 66 17.04 -0.49 -3.06
CA TRP A 66 16.20 -1.12 -4.08
C TRP A 66 16.43 -0.59 -5.50
N THR A 67 17.33 0.38 -5.67
CA THR A 67 17.61 0.98 -6.98
C THR A 67 19.00 0.53 -7.47
N PRO A 68 19.09 -0.36 -8.47
CA PRO A 68 20.35 -1.05 -8.81
C PRO A 68 21.40 -0.18 -9.53
N VAL A 69 21.23 1.14 -9.60
CA VAL A 69 21.96 2.00 -10.57
C VAL A 69 22.77 3.14 -9.91
N THR A 70 22.66 3.39 -8.61
CA THR A 70 23.38 4.53 -8.00
C THR A 70 23.92 4.24 -6.61
N ASP A 71 25.22 4.46 -6.42
CA ASP A 71 25.88 4.44 -5.12
C ASP A 71 25.23 5.44 -4.15
N CYS A 72 24.98 5.01 -2.92
CA CYS A 72 24.36 5.82 -1.88
C CYS A 72 25.41 6.71 -1.20
N THR A 73 25.98 7.65 -1.95
CA THR A 73 27.01 8.57 -1.45
C THR A 73 26.42 9.80 -0.76
N TYR A 74 27.16 10.34 0.21
CA TYR A 74 26.84 11.60 0.88
C TYR A 74 27.96 12.59 0.60
N THR A 75 27.82 13.39 -0.45
CA THR A 75 28.69 14.54 -0.66
C THR A 75 28.39 15.56 0.43
N PRO A 76 29.35 15.87 1.33
CA PRO A 76 29.15 16.90 2.35
C PRO A 76 28.82 18.21 1.63
N LEU A 77 27.63 18.74 1.91
CA LEU A 77 27.28 20.06 1.39
C LEU A 77 28.34 21.05 1.90
N PRO A 78 28.81 22.00 1.05
CA PRO A 78 29.58 23.12 1.57
C PRO A 78 28.76 23.72 2.72
N THR A 79 29.40 23.87 3.88
CA THR A 79 28.75 24.33 5.11
C THR A 79 27.83 25.49 4.75
N PRO A 80 26.52 25.42 5.03
CA PRO A 80 25.61 26.50 4.69
C PRO A 80 25.96 27.72 5.54
N ALA A 81 26.88 28.53 5.07
CA ALA A 81 26.86 29.95 5.37
C ALA A 81 25.46 30.44 4.95
N HIS A 82 24.81 31.27 5.79
CA HIS A 82 23.61 32.04 5.44
C HIS A 82 22.21 31.59 5.91
N ARG A 83 22.08 30.95 7.07
CA ARG A 83 20.87 31.17 7.89
C ARG A 83 21.23 31.59 9.30
N GLY A 84 21.23 32.90 9.54
CA GLY A 84 21.49 33.50 10.86
C GLY A 84 22.60 34.55 10.88
N VAL A 85 23.35 34.70 9.80
CA VAL A 85 24.39 35.73 9.70
C VAL A 85 23.71 37.11 9.55
N PRO A 86 23.90 38.04 10.50
CA PRO A 86 23.35 39.39 10.36
C PRO A 86 23.99 40.08 9.17
N ARG A 87 23.18 40.77 8.36
CA ARG A 87 23.67 41.61 7.25
C ARG A 87 24.32 42.87 7.81
N CYS A 88 25.39 43.37 7.17
CA CYS A 88 25.91 44.70 7.48
C CYS A 88 24.84 45.75 7.13
N ASP A 89 24.95 46.95 7.69
CA ASP A 89 23.93 48.00 7.56
C ASP A 89 23.68 48.36 6.08
N ARG A 90 24.73 48.41 5.26
CA ARG A 90 24.60 48.70 3.83
C ARG A 90 23.96 47.57 3.02
N CYS A 91 24.39 46.31 3.22
CA CYS A 91 23.71 45.18 2.59
C CYS A 91 22.26 45.04 3.08
N ARG A 92 21.94 45.53 4.29
CA ARG A 92 20.56 45.59 4.79
C ARG A 92 19.76 46.65 4.04
N GLU A 93 20.30 47.86 3.87
CA GLU A 93 19.66 48.96 3.12
C GLU A 93 19.47 48.61 1.64
N SER A 94 20.47 48.03 0.99
CA SER A 94 20.40 47.60 -0.42
C SER A 94 19.72 46.24 -0.62
N ASN A 95 19.19 45.62 0.44
CA ASN A 95 18.59 44.28 0.46
C ASN A 95 19.46 43.16 -0.19
N LEU A 96 20.78 43.29 -0.13
CA LEU A 96 21.74 42.31 -0.63
C LEU A 96 22.02 41.22 0.41
N LYS A 97 22.41 40.03 -0.05
CA LYS A 97 22.88 38.94 0.84
C LYS A 97 24.32 39.26 1.27
N CYS A 98 24.54 39.39 2.58
CA CYS A 98 25.84 39.72 3.12
C CYS A 98 26.65 38.44 3.39
N ASP A 99 27.76 38.24 2.67
CA ASP A 99 28.69 37.15 2.96
C ASP A 99 29.72 37.55 4.02
N ARG A 100 29.64 36.97 5.23
CA ARG A 100 30.42 37.44 6.39
C ARG A 100 31.79 36.75 6.42
N ALA A 101 32.74 37.32 5.69
CA ALA A 101 34.16 37.21 6.00
C ALA A 101 34.54 38.42 6.86
N ALA A 102 34.53 38.30 8.20
CA ALA A 102 34.95 39.42 9.07
C ALA A 102 36.42 39.80 8.76
N PRO A 103 36.81 41.09 8.76
CA PRO A 103 36.07 42.27 9.24
C PRO A 103 35.17 43.00 8.21
N VAL A 104 35.33 42.75 6.90
CA VAL A 104 34.56 43.42 5.82
C VAL A 104 33.93 42.37 4.90
N CYS A 105 32.59 42.43 4.74
CA CYS A 105 31.87 41.48 3.89
C CYS A 105 32.33 41.55 2.43
N GLN A 106 32.18 40.44 1.71
CA GLN A 106 32.70 40.32 0.35
C GLN A 106 32.13 41.40 -0.59
N TYR A 107 30.84 41.69 -0.52
CA TYR A 107 30.21 42.76 -1.30
C TYR A 107 30.78 44.15 -1.00
N CYS A 108 31.03 44.49 0.26
CA CYS A 108 31.64 45.78 0.61
C CYS A 108 33.10 45.83 0.18
N ARG A 109 33.81 44.70 0.21
CA ARG A 109 35.20 44.60 -0.25
C ARG A 109 35.32 44.81 -1.75
N GLU A 110 34.50 44.11 -2.54
CA GLU A 110 34.47 44.23 -4.01
C GLU A 110 34.02 45.63 -4.46
N GLY A 111 33.11 46.26 -3.69
CA GLY A 111 32.69 47.63 -3.92
C GLY A 111 33.69 48.72 -3.47
N ASN A 112 34.88 48.35 -2.95
CA ASN A 112 35.84 49.26 -2.31
C ASN A 112 35.22 50.16 -1.23
N ILE A 113 34.23 49.65 -0.51
CA ILE A 113 33.54 50.37 0.56
C ILE A 113 34.23 50.03 1.89
N THR A 114 34.89 51.03 2.47
CA THR A 114 35.61 50.88 3.74
C THR A 114 34.69 50.86 4.97
N ASP A 115 33.44 51.34 4.84
CA ASP A 115 32.48 51.48 5.95
C ASP A 115 31.48 50.32 6.05
N CYS A 116 31.96 49.10 6.31
CA CYS A 116 31.12 47.91 6.51
C CYS A 116 30.78 47.72 7.99
N ARG A 117 29.68 48.33 8.47
CA ARG A 117 29.23 48.27 9.87
C ARG A 117 28.10 47.28 10.11
N TYR A 118 28.06 46.71 11.30
CA TYR A 118 26.99 45.80 11.73
C TYR A 118 26.30 46.36 12.97
N THR A 119 25.24 47.15 12.78
CA THR A 119 24.45 47.66 13.90
C THR A 119 23.46 46.60 14.40
N PRO A 120 23.49 46.20 15.69
CA PRO A 120 22.51 45.28 16.26
C PRO A 120 21.09 45.82 16.08
N LYS A 121 20.18 45.00 15.55
CA LYS A 121 18.79 45.41 15.31
C LYS A 121 18.11 45.69 16.65
N LYS A 122 18.00 46.98 17.03
CA LYS A 122 17.25 47.43 18.21
C LYS A 122 15.79 47.03 18.01
N ARG A 123 15.34 45.94 18.66
CA ARG A 123 13.92 45.57 18.65
C ARG A 123 13.17 46.70 19.34
N ALA A 124 12.25 47.34 18.62
CA ALA A 124 11.31 48.25 19.24
C ALA A 124 10.58 47.47 20.34
N ARG A 125 10.78 47.85 21.60
CA ARG A 125 9.90 47.39 22.68
C ARG A 125 8.55 48.08 22.42
N PRO A 126 7.44 47.34 22.33
CA PRO A 126 6.14 47.97 22.21
C PRO A 126 5.90 48.88 23.42
N PRO A 127 5.25 50.04 23.26
CA PRO A 127 4.87 50.90 24.39
C PRO A 127 4.01 50.08 25.34
N LEU A 128 4.46 49.93 26.58
CA LEU A 128 3.63 49.41 27.66
C LEU A 128 2.64 50.50 28.02
N ASP A 129 1.36 50.23 27.73
CA ASP A 129 0.23 51.04 28.18
C ASP A 129 0.31 51.23 29.69
N SER A 130 0.55 52.49 30.08
CA SER A 130 0.30 52.99 31.42
C SER A 130 -1.14 53.49 31.47
N GLY A 131 -2.04 52.63 31.96
CA GLY A 131 -3.38 52.98 32.41
C GLY A 131 -3.57 52.44 33.84
N GLY A 132 -3.67 53.35 34.80
CA GLY A 132 -3.52 53.10 36.23
C GLY A 132 -4.73 52.54 36.96
N SER A 133 -4.47 51.94 38.13
CA SER A 133 -5.12 52.22 39.42
C SER A 133 -4.80 51.08 40.40
N ALA A 134 -3.97 51.37 41.41
CA ALA A 134 -4.17 51.02 42.83
C ALA A 134 -2.84 51.03 43.58
N GLN A 135 -2.91 51.56 44.79
CA GLN A 135 -1.84 52.12 45.63
C GLN A 135 -1.12 51.06 46.51
N PRO A 136 -0.14 51.46 47.36
CA PRO A 136 1.02 50.68 47.74
C PRO A 136 0.97 50.09 49.16
N THR A 137 1.72 49.02 49.41
CA THR A 137 2.39 48.67 50.70
C THR A 137 3.30 47.46 50.43
N SER A 138 4.63 47.56 50.52
CA SER A 138 5.47 47.43 51.73
C SER A 138 6.15 46.05 51.86
N ARG A 139 7.50 46.09 51.85
CA ARG A 139 8.51 45.19 52.47
C ARG A 139 9.08 43.96 51.71
N VAL A 140 10.33 44.18 51.23
CA VAL A 140 11.63 43.43 51.25
C VAL A 140 11.74 42.09 52.06
N PRO A 141 12.83 41.28 51.95
CA PRO A 141 13.23 40.29 50.92
C PRO A 141 13.58 38.87 51.50
N TYR A 142 14.21 38.03 50.66
CA TYR A 142 15.06 36.86 50.98
C TYR A 142 14.38 35.49 51.24
N SER A 143 14.54 34.54 50.32
CA SER A 143 15.49 33.41 50.47
C SER A 143 15.09 32.20 49.61
N THR A 144 16.12 31.62 48.99
CA THR A 144 16.35 30.19 48.72
C THR A 144 15.16 29.21 48.76
N GLN A 145 14.97 28.44 47.70
CA GLN A 145 15.23 26.98 47.74
C GLN A 145 15.07 26.32 46.38
N ALA A 146 16.02 25.43 46.11
CA ALA A 146 16.05 24.52 44.99
C ALA A 146 14.93 23.48 45.10
N HIS A 147 14.26 23.18 44.00
CA HIS A 147 13.59 21.90 43.83
C HIS A 147 13.86 21.34 42.43
N THR A 148 14.65 20.28 42.43
CA THR A 148 14.81 19.27 41.39
C THR A 148 13.45 18.66 41.04
N ALA A 149 12.98 18.88 39.82
CA ALA A 149 11.76 18.25 39.31
C ALA A 149 12.09 16.87 38.71
N SER A 150 11.81 15.84 39.49
CA SER A 150 11.66 14.45 39.09
C SER A 150 10.42 14.31 38.19
N PHE A 151 10.57 13.79 36.99
CA PHE A 151 9.45 13.44 36.09
C PHE A 151 9.12 11.96 36.25
N MET A 152 8.11 11.66 37.07
CA MET A 152 7.45 10.36 37.11
C MET A 152 6.52 10.22 35.88
N PHE A 153 6.65 9.10 35.18
CA PHE A 153 5.71 8.66 34.15
C PHE A 153 4.37 8.33 34.81
N THR A 154 3.32 9.06 34.43
CA THR A 154 1.94 8.68 34.75
C THR A 154 1.36 7.98 33.52
N ASN A 155 0.97 6.71 33.70
CA ASN A 155 0.17 5.96 32.74
C ASN A 155 -1.19 6.65 32.58
N ILE A 156 -1.47 7.16 31.38
CA ILE A 156 -2.81 7.63 30.98
C ILE A 156 -3.39 6.58 30.04
N SER A 157 -4.35 5.81 30.55
CA SER A 157 -5.32 5.08 29.74
C SER A 157 -6.20 6.09 29.01
N GLY A 158 -5.96 6.28 27.71
CA GLY A 158 -6.78 7.11 26.83
C GLY A 158 -7.87 6.28 26.13
N PRO A 159 -9.07 6.84 25.91
CA PRO A 159 -10.16 6.16 25.23
C PRO A 159 -9.89 6.05 23.72
N VAL A 160 -10.39 4.97 23.15
CA VAL A 160 -10.31 4.54 21.75
C VAL A 160 -10.66 5.68 20.78
N GLU A 161 -9.66 6.18 20.06
CA GLU A 161 -9.86 7.05 18.89
C GLU A 161 -10.40 6.21 17.73
N THR A 162 -11.60 6.58 17.28
CA THR A 162 -12.26 6.10 16.07
C THR A 162 -11.39 6.34 14.83
N HIS A 163 -11.01 5.25 14.16
CA HIS A 163 -10.39 5.29 12.83
C HIS A 163 -11.30 5.95 11.78
N PRO A 164 -10.75 6.70 10.81
CA PRO A 164 -11.53 7.25 9.72
C PRO A 164 -11.96 6.15 8.74
N THR A 165 -13.25 5.82 8.75
CA THR A 165 -13.89 4.92 7.79
C THR A 165 -13.87 5.54 6.40
N TYR A 166 -13.02 5.03 5.51
CA TYR A 166 -13.02 5.40 4.09
C TYR A 166 -14.15 4.65 3.36
N ASN A 167 -15.40 4.98 3.67
CA ASN A 167 -16.56 4.50 2.92
C ASN A 167 -16.76 5.39 1.71
N ARG A 168 -16.19 4.99 0.56
CA ARG A 168 -16.62 5.52 -0.73
C ARG A 168 -17.82 4.68 -1.18
N PRO A 169 -19.00 5.26 -1.45
CA PRO A 169 -20.15 4.49 -1.91
C PRO A 169 -19.84 3.89 -3.28
N PHE A 170 -19.85 2.56 -3.34
CA PHE A 170 -19.85 1.82 -4.61
C PHE A 170 -21.19 2.08 -5.30
N VAL A 171 -21.12 2.47 -6.58
CA VAL A 171 -22.29 2.58 -7.45
C VAL A 171 -22.85 1.16 -7.62
N ASN A 172 -24.02 0.92 -7.04
CA ASN A 172 -24.76 -0.33 -7.19
C ASN A 172 -25.60 -0.19 -8.47
N GLU A 173 -25.10 -0.71 -9.60
CA GLU A 173 -25.92 -0.81 -10.81
C GLU A 173 -27.07 -1.78 -10.56
N SER A 174 -28.28 -1.24 -10.69
CA SER A 174 -29.54 -1.92 -10.42
C SER A 174 -29.90 -2.85 -11.56
N ALA A 175 -30.15 -4.12 -11.25
CA ALA A 175 -30.82 -5.06 -12.14
C ALA A 175 -32.33 -4.72 -12.24
N PRO A 176 -32.98 -4.98 -13.39
CA PRO A 176 -34.38 -4.62 -13.60
C PRO A 176 -35.31 -5.56 -12.82
N SER A 177 -36.19 -4.98 -12.01
CA SER A 177 -37.20 -5.69 -11.25
C SER A 177 -38.48 -5.81 -12.06
N SER A 178 -38.96 -7.05 -12.22
CA SER A 178 -40.27 -7.40 -12.75
C SER A 178 -41.35 -7.09 -11.72
N SER A 179 -42.39 -6.39 -12.16
CA SER A 179 -43.55 -5.99 -11.37
C SER A 179 -44.52 -7.16 -11.12
N ARG A 180 -44.93 -7.38 -9.87
CA ARG A 180 -46.34 -7.73 -9.56
C ARG A 180 -46.70 -7.65 -8.07
N SER A 181 -47.81 -6.94 -7.87
CA SER A 181 -48.88 -7.16 -6.89
C SER A 181 -48.76 -6.56 -5.49
N GLU A 182 -49.52 -5.47 -5.34
CA GLU A 182 -50.02 -4.87 -4.12
C GLU A 182 -50.90 -5.84 -3.30
N SER A 183 -50.83 -5.75 -1.99
CA SER A 183 -51.98 -5.97 -1.10
C SER A 183 -51.73 -5.28 0.25
N ALA A 184 -52.75 -4.53 0.66
CA ALA A 184 -52.78 -3.60 1.77
C ALA A 184 -53.09 -4.26 3.13
N SER A 185 -52.97 -3.42 4.18
CA SER A 185 -53.48 -3.52 5.57
C SER A 185 -52.38 -3.77 6.60
N SER A 186 -52.36 -3.18 7.80
CA SER A 186 -52.91 -1.94 8.38
C SER A 186 -52.26 -1.79 9.77
N HIS A 187 -52.22 -0.56 10.29
CA HIS A 187 -52.05 -0.17 11.70
C HIS A 187 -50.81 -0.66 12.49
N HIS A 188 -49.91 0.28 12.85
CA HIS A 188 -49.67 0.60 14.26
C HIS A 188 -48.96 1.96 14.45
N ARG A 189 -49.23 2.54 15.62
CA ARG A 189 -49.15 3.94 16.02
C ARG A 189 -47.76 4.60 15.98
N THR A 190 -47.81 5.85 15.56
CA THR A 190 -46.83 6.93 15.65
C THR A 190 -46.48 7.28 17.10
N ILE A 191 -45.18 7.44 17.39
CA ILE A 191 -44.67 8.31 18.45
C ILE A 191 -43.84 9.39 17.75
N GLU A 192 -44.34 10.62 17.81
CA GLU A 192 -43.69 11.83 17.33
C GLU A 192 -42.45 12.12 18.19
N LEU A 193 -41.31 12.32 17.54
CA LEU A 193 -40.21 13.09 18.12
C LEU A 193 -39.70 14.09 17.10
N ASP A 194 -39.92 15.35 17.48
CA ASP A 194 -39.61 16.59 16.78
C ASP A 194 -38.11 16.68 16.42
N ARG A 195 -37.83 16.77 15.12
CA ARG A 195 -36.48 17.10 14.63
C ARG A 195 -36.59 17.96 13.37
N SER A 196 -36.56 19.26 13.61
CA SER A 196 -36.45 20.31 12.61
C SER A 196 -35.22 20.10 11.69
N ALA A 197 -35.47 19.92 10.40
CA ALA A 197 -34.47 19.89 9.33
C ALA A 197 -34.72 21.04 8.34
N PRO A 198 -33.66 21.64 7.75
CA PRO A 198 -33.76 22.84 6.95
C PRO A 198 -34.38 22.58 5.57
N SER A 199 -35.21 23.53 5.15
CA SER A 199 -35.90 23.60 3.86
C SER A 199 -34.93 23.64 2.67
N TYR A 200 -35.00 22.64 1.80
CA TYR A 200 -34.40 22.66 0.46
C TYR A 200 -35.38 23.30 -0.55
N PRO A 201 -34.87 24.10 -1.51
CA PRO A 201 -35.72 24.78 -2.48
C PRO A 201 -36.30 23.83 -3.53
N ARG A 202 -37.61 24.03 -3.75
CA ARG A 202 -38.49 23.70 -4.89
C ARG A 202 -37.82 23.09 -6.12
N LYS A 203 -38.38 21.93 -6.52
CA LYS A 203 -38.26 21.27 -7.82
C LYS A 203 -38.52 22.27 -8.96
N ALA A 204 -37.59 22.31 -9.92
CA ALA A 204 -37.80 22.90 -11.23
C ALA A 204 -38.87 22.10 -11.98
N SER A 205 -39.86 22.81 -12.49
CA SER A 205 -40.86 22.32 -13.44
C SER A 205 -40.18 21.84 -14.72
N PHE A 206 -40.36 20.56 -15.04
CA PHE A 206 -40.11 20.06 -16.39
C PHE A 206 -41.13 20.71 -17.32
N SER A 207 -40.67 21.60 -18.20
CA SER A 207 -41.43 22.06 -19.35
C SER A 207 -41.60 20.89 -20.32
N GLU A 208 -42.84 20.57 -20.65
CA GLU A 208 -43.22 19.67 -21.73
C GLU A 208 -42.50 20.10 -23.02
N GLY A 209 -41.69 19.19 -23.57
CA GLY A 209 -41.11 19.36 -24.90
C GLY A 209 -42.21 19.32 -25.97
N PRO A 210 -41.96 19.94 -27.15
CA PRO A 210 -42.95 20.01 -28.21
C PRO A 210 -43.35 18.61 -28.72
N PRO A 211 -44.63 18.42 -29.10
CA PRO A 211 -45.09 17.16 -29.65
C PRO A 211 -44.35 16.87 -30.96
N LEU A 212 -43.68 15.72 -31.03
CA LEU A 212 -43.16 15.15 -32.28
C LEU A 212 -44.35 14.70 -33.13
N ALA A 213 -44.96 15.66 -33.83
CA ALA A 213 -45.96 15.42 -34.84
C ALA A 213 -45.34 15.63 -36.22
N LEU A 214 -45.59 14.66 -37.10
CA LEU A 214 -45.47 14.72 -38.57
C LEU A 214 -44.06 14.57 -39.16
N LEU A 215 -43.47 13.39 -39.01
CA LEU A 215 -42.64 12.83 -40.08
C LEU A 215 -43.56 12.09 -41.07
N PRO A 216 -43.47 12.35 -42.38
CA PRO A 216 -44.26 11.66 -43.40
C PRO A 216 -43.93 10.17 -43.40
N ALA A 217 -44.98 9.34 -43.48
CA ALA A 217 -44.84 7.90 -43.62
C ALA A 217 -43.95 7.56 -44.82
N PRO A 218 -42.96 6.66 -44.69
CA PRO A 218 -42.15 6.23 -45.81
C PRO A 218 -43.04 5.58 -46.88
N ALA A 219 -42.87 6.00 -48.13
CA ALA A 219 -43.58 5.46 -49.27
C ALA A 219 -43.36 3.93 -49.38
N PRO A 220 -44.35 3.17 -49.88
CA PRO A 220 -44.20 1.73 -50.10
C PRO A 220 -43.01 1.47 -51.04
N PRO A 221 -42.14 0.49 -50.72
CA PRO A 221 -41.00 0.19 -51.56
C PRO A 221 -41.46 -0.31 -52.93
N ALA A 222 -40.88 0.28 -53.99
CA ALA A 222 -41.05 -0.20 -55.35
C ALA A 222 -40.62 -1.69 -55.45
N PRO A 223 -41.26 -2.49 -56.32
CA PRO A 223 -40.90 -3.89 -56.51
C PRO A 223 -39.45 -4.00 -56.99
N TYR A 224 -38.58 -4.46 -56.10
CA TYR A 224 -37.18 -4.73 -56.40
C TYR A 224 -37.08 -5.87 -57.42
N PRO A 225 -36.18 -5.76 -58.43
CA PRO A 225 -35.93 -6.84 -59.36
C PRO A 225 -35.42 -8.07 -58.61
N ALA A 226 -36.13 -9.18 -58.79
CA ALA A 226 -35.70 -10.50 -58.34
C ALA A 226 -34.32 -10.83 -58.96
N HIS A 227 -33.46 -11.47 -58.17
CA HIS A 227 -32.17 -12.06 -58.56
C HIS A 227 -30.91 -11.18 -58.49
N GLN A 228 -30.69 -10.48 -57.37
CA GLN A 228 -29.30 -10.33 -56.90
C GLN A 228 -28.92 -11.54 -56.01
N PRO A 229 -27.80 -12.23 -56.27
CA PRO A 229 -27.33 -13.29 -55.39
C PRO A 229 -27.06 -12.68 -54.02
N PHE A 230 -27.79 -13.14 -53.01
CA PHE A 230 -27.59 -12.77 -51.62
C PHE A 230 -26.19 -13.23 -51.22
N ILE A 231 -25.22 -12.31 -51.24
CA ILE A 231 -23.91 -12.55 -50.63
C ILE A 231 -24.22 -12.71 -49.14
N SER A 232 -24.18 -13.95 -48.66
CA SER A 232 -24.24 -14.24 -47.23
C SER A 232 -23.04 -13.56 -46.58
N HIS A 233 -23.23 -12.31 -46.16
CA HIS A 233 -22.36 -11.65 -45.22
C HIS A 233 -22.55 -12.40 -43.90
N SER A 234 -21.83 -13.51 -43.77
CA SER A 234 -21.53 -14.12 -42.49
C SER A 234 -20.78 -13.06 -41.72
N PHE A 235 -21.51 -12.17 -41.05
CA PHE A 235 -20.91 -11.29 -40.07
C PHE A 235 -20.15 -12.22 -39.12
N PRO A 236 -18.83 -12.04 -38.94
CA PRO A 236 -18.08 -12.87 -38.01
C PRO A 236 -18.88 -12.84 -36.71
N GLU A 237 -19.27 -14.02 -36.21
CA GLU A 237 -20.06 -14.11 -35.00
C GLU A 237 -19.46 -13.14 -33.99
N PRO A 238 -20.26 -12.25 -33.37
CA PRO A 238 -19.73 -11.29 -32.42
C PRO A 238 -18.90 -12.08 -31.43
N ILE A 239 -17.58 -11.85 -31.45
CA ILE A 239 -16.60 -12.61 -30.69
C ILE A 239 -17.16 -12.63 -29.29
N ARG A 240 -17.69 -13.79 -28.88
CA ARG A 240 -18.39 -13.90 -27.60
C ARG A 240 -17.41 -13.40 -26.57
N ASN A 241 -17.75 -12.29 -25.95
CA ASN A 241 -16.93 -11.60 -24.97
C ASN A 241 -16.27 -12.66 -24.08
N LEU A 242 -14.97 -12.86 -24.26
CA LEU A 242 -14.26 -13.92 -23.57
C LEU A 242 -14.29 -13.54 -22.10
N GLN A 243 -15.20 -14.14 -21.34
CA GLN A 243 -15.27 -13.96 -19.90
C GLN A 243 -14.04 -14.61 -19.29
N LEU A 244 -13.50 -14.01 -18.22
CA LEU A 244 -12.37 -14.61 -17.52
C LEU A 244 -12.82 -15.92 -16.87
N LYS A 245 -12.20 -17.02 -17.28
CA LYS A 245 -12.39 -18.33 -16.64
C LYS A 245 -11.52 -18.40 -15.38
N PRO A 246 -12.11 -18.54 -14.18
CA PRO A 246 -11.35 -18.75 -12.95
C PRO A 246 -10.56 -20.06 -13.05
N TRP A 247 -9.38 -20.09 -12.44
CA TRP A 247 -8.60 -21.31 -12.35
C TRP A 247 -9.29 -22.33 -11.42
N SER A 248 -9.31 -23.59 -11.84
CA SER A 248 -9.93 -24.69 -11.09
C SER A 248 -9.10 -25.96 -11.24
N HIS A 249 -8.91 -26.69 -10.14
CA HIS A 249 -8.22 -27.98 -10.15
C HIS A 249 -8.89 -28.91 -9.11
N PRO A 250 -9.14 -30.20 -9.43
CA PRO A 250 -9.91 -31.10 -8.58
C PRO A 250 -9.29 -31.34 -7.20
N SER A 251 -7.97 -31.25 -7.08
CA SER A 251 -7.24 -31.46 -5.81
C SER A 251 -7.08 -30.21 -4.93
N PHE A 252 -7.59 -29.03 -5.33
CA PHE A 252 -7.43 -27.79 -4.57
C PHE A 252 -8.79 -27.17 -4.24
N ILE A 253 -8.88 -26.53 -3.08
CA ILE A 253 -10.08 -25.76 -2.71
C ILE A 253 -10.21 -24.55 -3.67
N PRO A 254 -11.40 -24.29 -4.25
CA PRO A 254 -11.63 -23.10 -5.05
C PRO A 254 -11.52 -21.83 -4.21
N LEU A 255 -11.25 -20.71 -4.88
CA LEU A 255 -11.31 -19.38 -4.25
C LEU A 255 -12.71 -19.10 -3.66
N PRO A 256 -12.83 -18.24 -2.64
CA PRO A 256 -14.11 -17.87 -2.06
C PRO A 256 -15.13 -17.43 -3.13
N ASP A 257 -16.36 -17.93 -3.03
CA ASP A 257 -17.47 -17.74 -4.00
C ASP A 257 -17.61 -16.35 -4.64
N PRO A 258 -17.43 -15.22 -3.92
CA PRO A 258 -17.54 -13.90 -4.54
C PRO A 258 -16.55 -13.68 -5.68
N ILE A 259 -15.38 -14.34 -5.65
CA ILE A 259 -14.32 -14.21 -6.64
C ILE A 259 -14.73 -14.84 -7.98
N PRO A 260 -14.93 -16.16 -8.10
CA PRO A 260 -15.26 -16.78 -9.38
C PRO A 260 -16.56 -16.25 -9.97
N ARG A 261 -17.57 -15.94 -9.14
CA ARG A 261 -18.83 -15.33 -9.61
C ARG A 261 -18.63 -13.97 -10.26
N ARG A 262 -17.74 -13.14 -9.72
CA ARG A 262 -17.45 -11.81 -10.28
C ARG A 262 -16.51 -11.88 -11.48
N LEU A 263 -15.53 -12.78 -11.46
CA LEU A 263 -14.62 -13.00 -12.60
C LEU A 263 -15.38 -13.42 -13.85
N GLY A 264 -16.42 -14.24 -13.72
CA GLY A 264 -17.29 -14.63 -14.84
C GLY A 264 -18.00 -13.45 -15.51
N ASN A 265 -18.10 -12.29 -14.87
CA ASN A 265 -18.69 -11.08 -15.45
C ASN A 265 -17.65 -10.09 -15.99
N LEU A 266 -16.35 -10.35 -15.81
CA LEU A 266 -15.29 -9.48 -16.30
C LEU A 266 -14.92 -9.83 -17.74
N LEU A 267 -14.74 -8.79 -18.55
CA LEU A 267 -14.29 -8.91 -19.92
C LEU A 267 -12.77 -9.16 -19.94
N SER A 268 -12.32 -10.21 -20.65
CA SER A 268 -10.88 -10.50 -20.76
C SER A 268 -10.09 -9.35 -21.38
N ALA A 269 -10.72 -8.51 -22.22
CA ALA A 269 -10.09 -7.35 -22.85
C ALA A 269 -9.75 -6.21 -21.86
N GLU A 270 -10.39 -6.18 -20.69
CA GLU A 270 -10.16 -5.14 -19.66
C GLU A 270 -9.01 -5.50 -18.70
N MET A 271 -8.59 -6.77 -18.71
CA MET A 271 -7.59 -7.30 -17.78
C MET A 271 -6.32 -7.74 -18.53
N PRO A 272 -5.17 -7.83 -17.84
CA PRO A 272 -3.98 -8.48 -18.42
C PRO A 272 -4.31 -9.89 -18.89
N SER A 273 -3.69 -10.36 -19.98
CA SER A 273 -3.80 -11.78 -20.31
C SER A 273 -3.11 -12.61 -19.23
N ARG A 274 -3.71 -13.76 -18.86
CA ARG A 274 -3.14 -14.65 -17.84
C ARG A 274 -1.71 -15.06 -18.18
N GLU A 275 -1.45 -15.43 -19.43
CA GLU A 275 -0.12 -15.79 -19.92
C GLU A 275 0.90 -14.66 -19.73
N SER A 276 0.54 -13.41 -20.04
CA SER A 276 1.46 -12.27 -19.85
C SER A 276 1.79 -12.03 -18.38
N PHE A 277 0.80 -12.22 -17.49
CA PHE A 277 1.01 -12.10 -16.05
C PHE A 277 1.85 -13.25 -15.50
N ASP A 278 1.55 -14.49 -15.88
CA ASP A 278 2.27 -15.68 -15.41
C ASP A 278 3.75 -15.60 -15.82
N LYS A 279 4.04 -15.20 -17.07
CA LYS A 279 5.41 -14.97 -17.54
C LYS A 279 6.12 -13.87 -16.73
N ALA A 280 5.47 -12.73 -16.51
CA ALA A 280 6.07 -11.64 -15.74
C ALA A 280 6.27 -12.01 -14.26
N LEU A 281 5.39 -12.86 -13.71
CA LEU A 281 5.52 -13.40 -12.36
C LEU A 281 6.69 -14.39 -12.29
N GLU A 282 6.86 -15.28 -13.26
CA GLU A 282 8.01 -16.18 -13.37
C GLU A 282 9.33 -15.40 -13.46
N ASP A 283 9.41 -14.39 -14.32
CA ASP A 283 10.58 -13.50 -14.43
C ASP A 283 10.88 -12.82 -13.09
N PHE A 284 9.85 -12.34 -12.39
CA PHE A 284 10.01 -11.77 -11.05
C PHE A 284 10.57 -12.78 -10.05
N LEU A 285 10.00 -14.00 -9.99
CA LEU A 285 10.43 -15.06 -9.09
C LEU A 285 11.86 -15.54 -9.39
N ALA A 286 12.25 -15.60 -10.66
CA ALA A 286 13.60 -15.97 -11.11
C ALA A 286 14.67 -14.95 -10.65
N ASN A 287 14.28 -13.70 -10.43
CA ASN A 287 15.16 -12.64 -9.94
C ASN A 287 15.14 -12.49 -8.40
N LEU A 288 14.28 -13.22 -7.69
CA LEU A 288 14.32 -13.27 -6.23
C LEU A 288 15.49 -14.12 -5.73
N MET A 289 16.01 -13.73 -4.56
CA MET A 289 16.93 -14.56 -3.79
C MET A 289 16.32 -15.96 -3.56
N PRO A 290 17.12 -17.05 -3.64
CA PRO A 290 16.62 -18.42 -3.49
C PRO A 290 15.72 -18.62 -2.27
N ASP A 291 16.13 -18.10 -1.11
CA ASP A 291 15.38 -18.19 0.16
C ASP A 291 14.01 -17.51 0.13
N LEU A 292 13.85 -16.46 -0.68
CA LEU A 292 12.58 -15.76 -0.86
C LEU A 292 11.73 -16.47 -1.91
N ARG A 293 12.35 -17.01 -2.96
CA ARG A 293 11.65 -17.72 -4.04
C ARG A 293 10.85 -18.90 -3.52
N GLU A 294 11.41 -19.69 -2.60
CA GLU A 294 10.73 -20.86 -2.00
C GLU A 294 9.42 -20.52 -1.25
N THR A 295 9.25 -19.27 -0.81
CA THR A 295 8.14 -18.86 0.07
C THR A 295 7.27 -17.76 -0.51
N ALA A 296 7.70 -17.11 -1.60
CA ALA A 296 6.96 -16.03 -2.23
C ALA A 296 5.68 -16.52 -2.91
N CYS A 297 5.76 -17.63 -3.63
CA CYS A 297 4.66 -18.17 -4.42
C CYS A 297 4.84 -19.67 -4.59
N LEU A 298 3.82 -20.45 -4.24
CA LEU A 298 3.90 -21.91 -4.27
C LEU A 298 3.25 -22.45 -5.56
N PRO A 299 4.03 -23.08 -6.46
CA PRO A 299 3.44 -23.82 -7.57
C PRO A 299 2.58 -24.98 -7.06
N PRO A 300 1.65 -25.53 -7.87
CA PRO A 300 0.72 -26.57 -7.44
C PRO A 300 1.38 -27.76 -6.71
N GLU A 301 2.52 -28.24 -7.18
CA GLU A 301 3.25 -29.39 -6.64
C GLU A 301 3.85 -29.09 -5.26
N ALA A 302 4.49 -27.92 -5.13
CA ALA A 302 5.06 -27.47 -3.86
C ALA A 302 3.96 -27.16 -2.84
N TYR A 303 2.87 -26.53 -3.29
CA TYR A 303 1.69 -26.25 -2.46
C TYR A 303 1.06 -27.55 -1.93
N ALA A 304 0.81 -28.52 -2.80
CA ALA A 304 0.24 -29.81 -2.41
C ALA A 304 1.18 -30.58 -1.46
N THR A 305 2.49 -30.53 -1.69
CA THR A 305 3.48 -31.15 -0.79
C THR A 305 3.42 -30.50 0.59
N LEU A 306 3.41 -29.18 0.67
CA LEU A 306 3.30 -28.43 1.92
C LEU A 306 1.96 -28.72 2.63
N ALA A 307 0.84 -28.62 1.93
CA ALA A 307 -0.49 -28.91 2.48
C ALA A 307 -0.58 -30.32 3.07
N ASN A 308 -0.04 -31.33 2.37
CA ASN A 308 0.03 -32.71 2.85
C ASN A 308 0.95 -32.88 4.07
N CYS A 309 2.07 -32.17 4.12
CA CYS A 309 2.96 -32.20 5.29
C CYS A 309 2.30 -31.56 6.51
N LEU A 310 1.58 -30.44 6.30
CA LEU A 310 0.82 -29.75 7.35
C LEU A 310 -0.37 -30.57 7.85
N SER A 311 -1.11 -31.25 6.97
CA SER A 311 -2.24 -32.09 7.38
C SER A 311 -1.81 -33.31 8.20
N LYS A 312 -0.66 -33.92 7.86
CA LYS A 312 -0.09 -35.07 8.57
C LYS A 312 0.74 -34.70 9.80
N GLY A 313 1.01 -33.41 10.03
CA GLY A 313 1.94 -32.96 11.07
C GLY A 313 3.39 -33.38 10.83
N ASN A 314 3.76 -33.81 9.63
CA ASN A 314 5.11 -34.26 9.29
C ASN A 314 5.81 -33.26 8.36
N ILE A 315 6.47 -32.26 8.97
CA ILE A 315 7.22 -31.19 8.27
C ILE A 315 8.68 -31.56 7.98
N THR A 316 9.10 -32.80 8.26
CA THR A 316 10.50 -33.24 8.09
C THR A 316 10.92 -33.30 6.62
N ARG A 317 9.96 -33.56 5.73
CA ARG A 317 10.17 -33.63 4.27
C ARG A 317 10.34 -32.27 3.59
N LEU A 318 10.02 -31.18 4.30
CA LEU A 318 10.13 -29.83 3.78
C LEU A 318 11.56 -29.31 3.93
N SER A 319 11.96 -28.40 3.03
CA SER A 319 13.23 -27.67 3.16
C SER A 319 13.28 -26.95 4.50
N THR A 320 14.48 -26.74 5.05
CA THR A 320 14.69 -26.01 6.32
C THR A 320 14.03 -24.63 6.27
N ARG A 321 14.10 -23.97 5.10
CA ARG A 321 13.50 -22.65 4.87
C ARG A 321 11.98 -22.70 4.94
N ILE A 322 11.33 -23.58 4.19
CA ILE A 322 9.87 -23.74 4.21
C ILE A 322 9.39 -24.14 5.61
N ARG A 323 10.12 -25.01 6.30
CA ARG A 323 9.80 -25.42 7.68
C ARG A 323 9.82 -24.24 8.64
N SER A 324 10.88 -23.43 8.61
CA SER A 324 11.01 -22.22 9.42
C SER A 324 9.88 -21.24 9.10
N TRP A 325 9.63 -20.98 7.82
CA TRP A 325 8.56 -20.09 7.38
C TRP A 325 7.18 -20.58 7.83
N ALA A 326 6.84 -21.85 7.60
CA ALA A 326 5.57 -22.44 8.02
C ALA A 326 5.36 -22.37 9.53
N THR A 327 6.42 -22.60 10.31
CA THR A 327 6.38 -22.49 11.78
C THR A 327 6.18 -21.05 12.23
N CYS A 328 6.96 -20.10 11.68
CA CYS A 328 6.86 -18.68 12.01
C CYS A 328 5.47 -18.10 11.71
N HIS A 329 4.86 -18.52 10.60
CA HIS A 329 3.53 -18.06 10.19
C HIS A 329 2.38 -18.93 10.70
N ARG A 330 2.65 -19.94 11.55
CA ARG A 330 1.65 -20.89 12.08
C ARG A 330 0.77 -21.49 10.98
N LEU A 331 1.37 -21.84 9.85
CA LEU A 331 0.61 -22.39 8.72
C LEU A 331 -0.01 -23.73 9.12
N CYS A 332 -1.25 -23.94 8.69
CA CYS A 332 -1.97 -25.19 8.97
C CYS A 332 -2.78 -25.63 7.73
N SER A 333 -3.12 -26.94 7.68
CA SER A 333 -4.05 -27.42 6.66
C SER A 333 -5.44 -26.87 6.93
N GLY A 334 -6.12 -26.39 5.89
CA GLY A 334 -7.48 -25.88 5.94
C GLY A 334 -8.55 -26.87 5.48
N SER A 335 -8.15 -28.04 5.00
CA SER A 335 -9.03 -29.12 4.57
C SER A 335 -8.33 -30.46 4.75
N ASP A 336 -9.10 -31.50 5.00
CA ASP A 336 -8.67 -32.90 5.08
C ASP A 336 -8.88 -33.63 3.74
N LYS A 337 -9.69 -33.06 2.83
CA LYS A 337 -10.05 -33.65 1.52
C LYS A 337 -9.29 -33.05 0.35
N LEU A 338 -9.02 -31.76 0.41
CA LEU A 338 -8.45 -30.96 -0.67
C LEU A 338 -7.26 -30.16 -0.15
N ASN A 339 -6.35 -29.78 -1.04
CA ASN A 339 -5.21 -28.96 -0.65
C ASN A 339 -5.69 -27.53 -0.37
N LEU A 340 -5.54 -27.10 0.89
CA LEU A 340 -5.74 -25.73 1.35
C LEU A 340 -4.79 -25.44 2.50
N ILE A 341 -4.06 -24.33 2.42
CA ILE A 341 -3.19 -23.83 3.46
C ILE A 341 -3.80 -22.56 4.04
N LEU A 342 -3.88 -22.51 5.37
CA LEU A 342 -4.36 -21.36 6.13
C LEU A 342 -3.21 -20.72 6.92
N ALA A 343 -3.30 -19.41 7.10
CA ALA A 343 -2.49 -18.64 8.03
C ALA A 343 -3.43 -17.91 9.01
N PRO A 344 -3.20 -17.97 10.33
CA PRO A 344 -3.97 -17.16 11.28
C PRO A 344 -3.71 -15.68 11.04
N ARG A 345 -4.76 -14.86 11.15
CA ARG A 345 -4.62 -13.39 11.12
C ARG A 345 -3.88 -12.88 12.36
N ASP A 346 -3.31 -11.69 12.24
CA ASP A 346 -2.65 -10.98 13.34
C ASP A 346 -3.53 -10.87 14.61
N SER A 347 -4.85 -10.71 14.45
CA SER A 347 -5.81 -10.65 15.56
C SER A 347 -5.96 -11.97 16.32
N VAL A 348 -5.65 -13.09 15.65
CA VAL A 348 -5.78 -14.46 16.16
C VAL A 348 -4.45 -14.96 16.70
N PHE A 349 -3.34 -14.29 16.37
CA PHE A 349 -2.00 -14.70 16.80
C PHE A 349 -1.82 -14.72 18.33
N GLN A 350 -2.62 -13.95 19.08
CA GLN A 350 -2.58 -13.90 20.54
C GLN A 350 -3.41 -14.99 21.22
N ILE A 351 -4.23 -15.73 20.45
CA ILE A 351 -5.12 -16.76 20.96
C ILE A 351 -4.32 -18.02 21.33
N THR A 352 -4.79 -18.74 22.36
CA THR A 352 -4.17 -19.98 22.81
C THR A 352 -4.16 -21.03 21.70
N GLN A 353 -3.20 -21.94 21.74
CA GLN A 353 -3.07 -22.99 20.73
C GLN A 353 -4.33 -23.89 20.67
N ASP A 354 -4.95 -24.18 21.82
CA ASP A 354 -6.16 -25.01 21.88
C ASP A 354 -7.38 -24.34 21.23
N GLU A 355 -7.55 -23.04 21.45
CA GLU A 355 -8.61 -22.26 20.82
C GLU A 355 -8.38 -22.09 19.32
N GLU A 356 -7.14 -21.89 18.89
CA GLU A 356 -6.78 -21.91 17.46
C GLU A 356 -7.14 -23.26 16.83
N GLN A 357 -6.77 -24.39 17.46
CA GLN A 357 -7.12 -25.72 16.97
C GLN A 357 -8.63 -25.98 16.94
N ARG A 358 -9.40 -25.40 17.89
CA ARG A 358 -10.86 -25.42 17.85
C ARG A 358 -11.38 -24.69 16.62
N MET A 359 -10.92 -23.45 16.37
CA MET A 359 -11.34 -22.65 15.21
C MET A 359 -10.92 -23.30 13.87
N ILE A 360 -9.75 -23.94 13.81
CA ILE A 360 -9.31 -24.69 12.62
C ILE A 360 -10.26 -25.87 12.35
N ARG A 361 -10.63 -26.64 13.39
CA ARG A 361 -11.57 -27.77 13.25
C ARG A 361 -12.95 -27.32 12.77
N GLU A 362 -13.47 -26.23 13.33
CA GLU A 362 -14.75 -25.63 12.90
C GLU A 362 -14.67 -25.17 11.43
N TYR A 363 -13.59 -24.48 11.06
CA TYR A 363 -13.36 -24.03 9.70
C TYR A 363 -13.29 -25.21 8.72
N ARG A 364 -12.50 -26.25 9.02
CA ARG A 364 -12.42 -27.49 8.21
C ARG A 364 -13.79 -28.17 8.09
N GLY A 365 -14.51 -28.33 9.20
CA GLY A 365 -15.84 -28.92 9.20
C GLY A 365 -16.83 -28.17 8.29
N SER A 366 -16.72 -26.84 8.23
CA SER A 366 -17.56 -26.00 7.37
C SER A 366 -17.25 -26.16 5.86
N LEU A 367 -16.01 -26.51 5.52
CA LEU A 367 -15.55 -26.69 4.13
C LEU A 367 -15.68 -28.13 3.64
N ASP A 368 -15.25 -29.09 4.45
CA ASP A 368 -15.21 -30.52 4.10
C ASP A 368 -16.52 -31.25 4.42
N GLY A 369 -17.43 -30.61 5.15
CA GLY A 369 -18.73 -31.18 5.48
C GLY A 369 -19.44 -31.75 4.25
N PRO A 370 -20.22 -32.84 4.40
CA PRO A 370 -20.94 -33.45 3.29
C PRO A 370 -21.71 -32.35 2.57
N SER A 371 -21.30 -32.13 1.31
CA SER A 371 -21.75 -31.09 0.38
C SER A 371 -22.99 -30.40 0.90
N ARG A 372 -22.87 -29.14 1.33
CA ARG A 372 -23.96 -28.28 1.83
C ARG A 372 -25.23 -28.64 1.07
N SER A 373 -25.99 -29.59 1.62
CA SER A 373 -27.29 -29.94 1.09
C SER A 373 -28.02 -28.63 1.26
N ALA A 374 -28.46 -28.07 0.13
CA ALA A 374 -28.91 -26.69 -0.02
C ALA A 374 -29.46 -26.16 1.31
N PRO A 375 -28.94 -25.02 1.82
CA PRO A 375 -29.22 -24.54 3.17
C PRO A 375 -30.68 -24.78 3.48
N SER A 376 -30.96 -25.71 4.41
CA SER A 376 -32.33 -26.11 4.68
C SER A 376 -33.12 -24.83 4.96
N PRO A 377 -34.14 -24.49 4.15
CA PRO A 377 -34.80 -23.18 4.19
C PRO A 377 -35.62 -22.94 5.47
N SER A 378 -35.43 -23.75 6.51
CA SER A 378 -36.25 -23.83 7.72
C SER A 378 -35.65 -23.15 8.95
N GLN A 379 -34.42 -22.62 8.91
CA GLN A 379 -33.95 -21.70 9.97
C GLN A 379 -34.10 -20.24 9.53
N LYS A 380 -35.36 -19.82 9.39
CA LYS A 380 -35.76 -18.41 9.48
C LYS A 380 -35.67 -18.00 10.95
N SER A 381 -34.47 -17.74 11.47
CA SER A 381 -34.36 -16.91 12.66
C SER A 381 -34.50 -15.46 12.22
N ASP A 382 -35.69 -14.89 12.44
CA ASP A 382 -36.08 -13.48 12.24
C ASP A 382 -35.26 -12.51 13.12
N LYS A 383 -33.95 -12.45 12.93
CA LYS A 383 -33.14 -11.38 13.50
C LYS A 383 -32.34 -10.70 12.41
N ASP A 384 -32.84 -9.53 12.03
CA ASP A 384 -32.16 -8.39 11.39
C ASP A 384 -30.91 -7.90 12.17
N SER A 385 -30.14 -8.80 12.77
CA SER A 385 -28.75 -8.51 13.07
C SER A 385 -28.06 -8.42 11.73
N ALA A 386 -28.00 -7.20 11.20
CA ALA A 386 -27.13 -6.81 10.10
C ALA A 386 -25.83 -7.59 10.28
N ALA A 387 -25.65 -8.61 9.43
CA ALA A 387 -24.55 -9.53 9.53
C ALA A 387 -23.29 -8.71 9.27
N THR A 388 -22.73 -8.15 10.34
CA THR A 388 -21.33 -7.77 10.42
C THR A 388 -20.61 -9.04 10.05
N SER A 389 -20.25 -9.14 8.77
CA SER A 389 -19.46 -10.22 8.21
C SER A 389 -18.22 -10.29 9.07
N GLU A 390 -18.22 -11.17 10.07
CA GLU A 390 -17.08 -11.36 10.94
C GLU A 390 -15.87 -11.58 10.03
N ALA A 391 -14.84 -10.76 10.24
CA ALA A 391 -13.65 -10.85 9.43
C ALA A 391 -13.12 -12.29 9.53
N PRO A 392 -12.74 -12.92 8.40
CA PRO A 392 -12.39 -14.34 8.43
C PRO A 392 -11.20 -14.55 9.36
N VAL A 393 -11.34 -15.45 10.33
CA VAL A 393 -10.32 -15.74 11.36
C VAL A 393 -8.97 -16.11 10.72
N PHE A 394 -9.03 -16.82 9.60
CA PHE A 394 -7.86 -17.29 8.85
C PHE A 394 -7.79 -16.61 7.48
N GLU A 395 -6.57 -16.41 7.01
CA GLU A 395 -6.27 -16.06 5.62
C GLU A 395 -5.93 -17.33 4.84
N ARG A 396 -6.45 -17.43 3.62
CA ARG A 396 -6.14 -18.50 2.68
C ARG A 396 -4.86 -18.15 1.94
N LEU A 397 -3.93 -19.10 1.87
CA LEU A 397 -2.79 -18.99 0.98
C LEU A 397 -3.22 -19.46 -0.42
N PRO A 398 -3.19 -18.60 -1.46
CA PRO A 398 -3.54 -19.02 -2.80
C PRO A 398 -2.42 -19.89 -3.40
N VAL A 399 -2.78 -20.91 -4.18
CA VAL A 399 -1.82 -21.59 -5.07
C VAL A 399 -1.45 -20.65 -6.22
N GLN A 400 -0.23 -20.74 -6.76
CA GLN A 400 0.30 -19.77 -7.74
C GLN A 400 -0.69 -19.35 -8.85
N PRO A 401 -1.39 -20.26 -9.56
CA PRO A 401 -2.33 -19.86 -10.61
C PRO A 401 -3.55 -19.07 -10.10
N GLN A 402 -3.93 -19.21 -8.83
CA GLN A 402 -5.03 -18.46 -8.22
C GLN A 402 -4.64 -16.99 -7.95
N ILE A 403 -3.35 -16.64 -7.93
CA ILE A 403 -2.92 -15.25 -7.69
C ILE A 403 -3.47 -14.31 -8.77
N TYR A 404 -3.47 -14.74 -10.03
CA TYR A 404 -4.08 -13.97 -11.12
C TYR A 404 -5.57 -13.69 -10.86
N ASP A 405 -6.33 -14.70 -10.44
CA ASP A 405 -7.77 -14.58 -10.17
C ASP A 405 -8.07 -13.61 -9.03
N CYS A 406 -7.28 -13.70 -7.96
CA CYS A 406 -7.35 -12.79 -6.83
C CYS A 406 -7.08 -11.34 -7.26
N LEU A 407 -6.02 -11.12 -8.05
CA LEU A 407 -5.63 -9.79 -8.53
C LEU A 407 -6.63 -9.23 -9.54
N ALA A 408 -7.11 -10.03 -10.49
CA ALA A 408 -8.15 -9.63 -11.45
C ALA A 408 -9.45 -9.22 -10.73
N TYR A 409 -9.85 -10.00 -9.72
CA TYR A 409 -10.99 -9.63 -8.88
C TYR A 409 -10.74 -8.31 -8.15
N ALA A 410 -9.62 -8.15 -7.45
CA ALA A 410 -9.35 -6.97 -6.65
C ALA A 410 -9.12 -5.71 -7.50
N HIS A 411 -8.59 -5.87 -8.71
CA HIS A 411 -8.30 -4.80 -9.66
C HIS A 411 -9.47 -4.51 -10.63
N ARG A 412 -10.63 -5.16 -10.48
CA ARG A 412 -11.82 -4.95 -11.34
C ARG A 412 -12.26 -3.50 -11.55
N GLY A 413 -11.93 -2.60 -10.60
CA GLY A 413 -12.22 -1.16 -10.69
C GLY A 413 -11.01 -0.31 -11.09
N HIS A 414 -9.98 -0.90 -11.69
CA HIS A 414 -8.70 -0.26 -12.04
C HIS A 414 -8.06 0.52 -10.88
N ALA A 415 -8.21 -0.03 -9.67
CA ALA A 415 -7.74 0.62 -8.46
C ALA A 415 -6.21 0.54 -8.34
N SER A 416 -5.63 1.48 -7.59
CA SER A 416 -4.20 1.47 -7.26
C SER A 416 -3.77 0.21 -6.50
N SER A 417 -2.47 -0.11 -6.51
CA SER A 417 -1.89 -1.28 -5.86
C SER A 417 -2.21 -1.35 -4.36
N VAL A 418 -2.26 -0.21 -3.67
CA VAL A 418 -2.64 -0.16 -2.25
C VAL A 418 -4.10 -0.59 -2.06
N ALA A 419 -5.01 -0.09 -2.90
CA ALA A 419 -6.43 -0.45 -2.83
C ALA A 419 -6.65 -1.94 -3.19
N VAL A 420 -5.91 -2.45 -4.18
CA VAL A 420 -5.91 -3.88 -4.54
C VAL A 420 -5.48 -4.73 -3.34
N LEU A 421 -4.37 -4.41 -2.69
CA LEU A 421 -3.89 -5.17 -1.53
C LEU A 421 -4.84 -5.10 -0.33
N MET A 422 -5.48 -3.95 -0.10
CA MET A 422 -6.51 -3.82 0.94
C MET A 422 -7.71 -4.72 0.65
N GLU A 423 -8.15 -4.80 -0.61
CA GLU A 423 -9.23 -5.69 -1.03
C GLU A 423 -8.84 -7.17 -0.88
N ILE A 424 -7.61 -7.55 -1.26
CA ILE A 424 -7.06 -8.90 -1.03
C ILE A 424 -7.07 -9.27 0.45
N ARG A 425 -6.61 -8.36 1.34
CA ARG A 425 -6.64 -8.57 2.79
C ARG A 425 -8.08 -8.69 3.32
N ARG A 426 -9.02 -7.89 2.78
CA ARG A 426 -10.44 -7.97 3.13
C ARG A 426 -11.04 -9.34 2.77
N LEU A 427 -10.61 -9.95 1.67
CA LEU A 427 -11.04 -11.29 1.25
C LEU A 427 -10.43 -12.42 2.09
N GLY A 428 -9.46 -12.11 2.96
CA GLY A 428 -8.72 -13.12 3.72
C GLY A 428 -7.84 -13.96 2.83
N ILE A 429 -7.06 -13.31 1.97
CA ILE A 429 -6.06 -13.95 1.13
C ILE A 429 -4.68 -13.45 1.54
N ALA A 430 -3.79 -14.38 1.84
CA ALA A 430 -2.41 -14.10 2.25
C ALA A 430 -1.44 -14.13 1.06
N SER A 431 -0.17 -13.85 1.33
CA SER A 431 1.01 -13.97 0.45
C SER A 431 1.04 -13.19 -0.87
N ILE A 432 -0.03 -12.52 -1.27
CA ILE A 432 0.01 -11.60 -2.42
C ILE A 432 0.74 -10.32 -1.98
N THR A 433 1.92 -10.12 -2.57
CA THR A 433 2.81 -9.00 -2.23
C THR A 433 2.56 -7.77 -3.11
N TRP A 434 3.06 -6.61 -2.68
CA TRP A 434 2.99 -5.38 -3.48
C TRP A 434 3.62 -5.52 -4.87
N PRO A 435 4.82 -6.12 -5.05
CA PRO A 435 5.37 -6.36 -6.39
C PRO A 435 4.45 -7.16 -7.31
N MET A 436 3.73 -8.17 -6.81
CA MET A 436 2.79 -8.96 -7.62
C MET A 436 1.61 -8.11 -8.10
N ALA A 437 1.06 -7.26 -7.23
CA ALA A 437 0.00 -6.33 -7.59
C ALA A 437 0.48 -5.29 -8.63
N GLU A 438 1.70 -4.76 -8.48
CA GLU A 438 2.31 -3.84 -9.44
C GLU A 438 2.55 -4.47 -10.80
N ILE A 439 3.04 -5.71 -10.85
CA ILE A 439 3.19 -6.46 -12.11
C ILE A 439 1.84 -6.53 -12.83
N PHE A 440 0.79 -6.94 -12.11
CA PHE A 440 -0.56 -7.03 -12.68
C PHE A 440 -1.08 -5.69 -13.21
N ILE A 441 -0.94 -4.62 -12.43
CA ILE A 441 -1.41 -3.27 -12.81
C ILE A 441 -0.64 -2.72 -14.01
N LYS A 442 0.68 -2.92 -14.07
CA LYS A 442 1.52 -2.50 -15.19
C LYS A 442 1.19 -3.22 -16.48
N LEU A 443 0.66 -4.43 -16.41
CA LEU A 443 0.18 -5.19 -17.56
C LEU A 443 -1.28 -4.89 -17.92
N CYS A 444 -2.02 -4.14 -17.09
CA CYS A 444 -3.43 -3.86 -17.35
C CYS A 444 -3.59 -2.89 -18.53
N PRO A 445 -4.29 -3.28 -19.61
CA PRO A 445 -4.39 -2.48 -20.82
C PRO A 445 -5.07 -1.13 -20.60
N LEU A 446 -6.01 -1.06 -19.66
CA LEU A 446 -6.73 0.18 -19.34
C LEU A 446 -5.89 1.14 -18.47
N CYS A 447 -5.13 0.61 -17.50
CA CYS A 447 -4.22 1.42 -16.69
C CYS A 447 -3.05 2.00 -17.50
N ILE A 448 -2.49 1.22 -18.45
CA ILE A 448 -1.43 1.69 -19.35
C ILE A 448 -1.90 2.90 -20.19
N LYS A 449 -3.13 2.80 -20.74
CA LYS A 449 -3.73 3.88 -21.54
C LYS A 449 -3.99 5.13 -20.70
N ALA A 450 -4.51 4.96 -19.48
CA ALA A 450 -4.77 6.08 -18.57
C ALA A 450 -3.49 6.80 -18.12
N GLY A 451 -2.40 6.05 -17.86
CA GLY A 451 -1.11 6.62 -17.46
C GLY A 451 -0.43 7.42 -18.56
N SER A 452 -0.53 6.96 -19.82
CA SER A 452 0.09 7.63 -20.98
C SER A 452 -0.51 9.01 -21.28
N GLY A 453 -1.78 9.24 -20.93
CA GLY A 453 -2.48 10.50 -21.20
C GLY A 453 -2.06 11.69 -20.34
N VAL A 454 -1.35 11.46 -19.23
CA VAL A 454 -0.92 12.53 -18.30
C VAL A 454 0.42 13.14 -18.70
N ALA A 455 1.30 12.36 -19.36
CA ALA A 455 2.64 12.83 -19.71
C ALA A 455 2.68 13.78 -20.92
N THR A 456 1.74 13.68 -21.86
CA THR A 456 1.76 14.43 -23.12
C THR A 456 1.21 15.86 -23.02
N LYS A 457 0.41 16.19 -22.00
CA LYS A 457 -0.15 17.56 -21.86
C LYS A 457 0.85 18.59 -21.33
N ASN A 458 1.96 18.17 -20.72
CA ASN A 458 2.96 19.10 -20.18
C ASN A 458 4.07 19.47 -21.19
N SER A 459 4.19 18.77 -22.32
CA SER A 459 5.20 19.09 -23.35
C SER A 459 4.69 20.04 -24.45
N ALA A 460 3.38 20.22 -24.59
CA ALA A 460 2.80 21.11 -25.62
C ALA A 460 2.64 22.58 -25.17
N ALA A 461 2.87 22.90 -23.90
CA ALA A 461 2.75 24.27 -23.37
C ALA A 461 4.08 25.06 -23.34
N GLY A 462 5.18 24.48 -23.86
CA GLY A 462 6.54 25.05 -23.75
C GLY A 462 7.15 25.64 -25.03
N MET A 463 6.53 25.46 -26.21
CA MET A 463 7.05 26.03 -27.47
C MET A 463 6.23 27.25 -27.89
N GLY A 464 6.30 28.30 -27.07
CA GLY A 464 6.00 29.66 -27.50
C GLY A 464 7.17 30.19 -28.32
N VAL A 465 6.92 30.38 -29.61
CA VAL A 465 7.79 30.98 -30.61
C VAL A 465 8.36 32.32 -30.11
N VAL A 466 9.69 32.42 -30.02
CA VAL A 466 10.41 33.70 -30.02
C VAL A 466 11.10 33.82 -31.36
N SER A 467 10.40 34.39 -32.33
CA SER A 467 11.02 34.96 -33.53
C SER A 467 11.49 36.37 -33.19
N ARG A 468 12.77 36.64 -33.43
CA ARG A 468 13.33 37.98 -33.62
C ARG A 468 14.09 37.99 -34.93
#